data_AF-A0A976EHF2-F1
#
_entry.id   AF-A0A976EHF2-F1
#
_cell.length_a   1.000
_cell.length_b   1.000
_cell.length_c   1.000
_cell.angle_alpha   90.00
_cell.angle_beta   90.00
_cell.angle_gamma   90.00
#
_symmetry.space_group_name_H-M   'P 1'
#
loop_
_entity.id
_entity.type
_entity.pdbx_description
1 polymer ?
#
loop_
_entity_poly.entity_id
_entity_poly.type
_entity_poly.pdbx_seq_one_letter_code
_entity_poly.pdbx_strand_id
1 'polypeptide(L)'
;QKSRSNHSKKQARAQGEPWLLAVSSSLSHVTAHSIVSIYSQRMQTEQAFRDTKNARFGLGLSNSASRTPERLAVLALIASLAEFVLRLIGQCAINDHLQYDLQLTNRKDRPEISVIGAGKLLVDSPLSAFSIEDFRRTMKQWAGSHVAIQV
;
A
#
# COMPACT_ATOMS: atom_id res chain seq x y z
N GLN A 1 -11.10 -17.11 -10.10
CA GLN A 1 -11.27 -18.47 -9.52
C GLN A 1 -10.91 -18.44 -8.04
N LYS A 2 -11.70 -19.08 -7.17
CA LYS A 2 -11.38 -19.20 -5.73
C LYS A 2 -10.22 -20.19 -5.55
N SER A 3 -9.21 -19.81 -4.76
CA SER A 3 -8.08 -20.70 -4.45
C SER A 3 -8.58 -21.98 -3.76
N ARG A 4 -8.08 -23.14 -4.18
CA ARG A 4 -8.52 -24.45 -3.66
C ARG A 4 -7.63 -24.99 -2.55
N SER A 5 -6.60 -24.25 -2.13
CA SER A 5 -5.65 -24.70 -1.11
C SER A 5 -6.32 -24.85 0.26
N ASN A 6 -5.84 -25.82 1.06
CA ASN A 6 -6.38 -26.07 2.40
C ASN A 6 -6.25 -24.85 3.32
N HIS A 7 -5.14 -24.11 3.20
CA HIS A 7 -4.94 -22.85 3.91
C HIS A 7 -6.03 -21.83 3.55
N SER A 8 -6.30 -21.61 2.26
CA SER A 8 -7.33 -20.66 1.81
C SER A 8 -8.72 -21.03 2.32
N LYS A 9 -9.09 -22.32 2.26
CA LYS A 9 -10.38 -22.82 2.77
C LYS A 9 -10.51 -22.63 4.28
N LYS A 10 -9.45 -22.88 5.06
CA LYS A 10 -9.43 -22.68 6.51
C LYS A 10 -9.65 -21.20 6.86
N GLN A 11 -8.94 -20.29 6.20
CA GLN A 11 -9.10 -18.85 6.43
C GLN A 11 -10.51 -18.38 6.05
N ALA A 12 -11.07 -18.85 4.92
CA ALA A 12 -12.43 -18.50 4.51
C ALA A 12 -13.49 -18.95 5.53
N ARG A 13 -13.34 -20.15 6.11
CA ARG A 13 -14.21 -20.63 7.19
C ARG A 13 -14.09 -19.78 8.46
N ALA A 14 -12.87 -19.36 8.80
CA ALA A 14 -12.61 -18.53 9.98
C ALA A 14 -13.12 -17.08 9.84
N GLN A 15 -13.39 -16.61 8.61
CA GLN A 15 -13.89 -15.26 8.32
C GLN A 15 -15.40 -15.28 7.95
N GLY A 16 -16.15 -16.27 8.39
CA GLY A 16 -17.59 -16.42 8.10
C GLY A 16 -18.51 -15.61 9.00
N GLU A 17 -18.00 -15.04 10.09
CA GLU A 17 -18.77 -14.25 11.04
C GLU A 17 -19.13 -12.87 10.45
N PRO A 18 -20.36 -12.38 10.65
CA PRO A 18 -20.76 -11.05 10.19
C PRO A 18 -19.99 -9.97 10.94
N TRP A 19 -19.56 -8.93 10.24
CA TRP A 19 -18.83 -7.83 10.86
C TRP A 19 -19.80 -6.72 11.27
N LEU A 20 -19.73 -6.31 12.54
CA LEU A 20 -20.40 -5.13 13.05
C LEU A 20 -19.40 -3.96 13.08
N LEU A 21 -19.67 -2.90 12.31
CA LEU A 21 -18.81 -1.73 12.23
C LEU A 21 -19.43 -0.57 13.02
N ALA A 22 -18.76 -0.13 14.08
CA ALA A 22 -19.07 1.11 14.78
C ALA A 22 -18.24 2.24 14.17
N VAL A 23 -18.90 3.36 13.82
CA VAL A 23 -18.26 4.54 13.25
C VAL A 23 -18.58 5.78 14.09
N SER A 24 -17.69 6.77 14.02
CA SER A 24 -17.91 8.08 14.68
C SER A 24 -19.19 8.74 14.16
N SER A 25 -19.90 9.48 15.03
CA SER A 25 -21.07 10.28 14.66
C SER A 25 -20.76 11.34 13.59
N SER A 26 -19.49 11.76 13.50
CA SER A 26 -18.99 12.69 12.48
C SER A 26 -19.00 12.11 11.06
N LEU A 27 -19.25 10.80 10.90
CA LEU A 27 -19.36 10.13 9.60
C LEU A 27 -20.82 9.80 9.25
N SER A 28 -21.79 10.43 9.92
CA SER A 28 -23.22 10.19 9.70
C SER A 28 -23.69 10.54 8.28
N HIS A 29 -22.98 11.43 7.58
CA HIS A 29 -23.23 11.73 6.16
C HIS A 29 -22.73 10.64 5.20
N VAL A 30 -21.78 9.80 5.63
CA VAL A 30 -21.15 8.78 4.80
C VAL A 30 -22.04 7.54 4.71
N THR A 31 -22.28 7.04 3.50
CA THR A 31 -23.10 5.84 3.30
C THR A 31 -22.47 4.59 3.92
N ALA A 32 -23.30 3.65 4.36
CA ALA A 32 -22.83 2.35 4.88
C ALA A 32 -21.95 1.59 3.88
N HIS A 33 -22.24 1.70 2.57
CA HIS A 33 -21.42 1.08 1.53
C HIS A 33 -20.02 1.71 1.46
N SER A 34 -19.90 3.03 1.56
CA SER A 34 -18.61 3.72 1.61
C SER A 34 -17.82 3.33 2.87
N ILE A 35 -18.48 3.22 4.03
CA ILE A 35 -17.87 2.74 5.27
C ILE A 35 -17.31 1.33 5.10
N VAL A 36 -18.10 0.41 4.54
CA VAL A 36 -17.65 -0.96 4.26
C VAL A 36 -16.47 -0.96 3.28
N SER A 37 -16.51 -0.11 2.25
CA SER A 37 -15.42 0.04 1.28
C SER A 37 -14.12 0.50 1.96
N ILE A 38 -14.17 1.51 2.83
CA ILE A 38 -13.02 1.96 3.61
C ILE A 38 -12.52 0.83 4.52
N TYR A 39 -13.42 0.19 5.27
CA TYR A 39 -13.05 -0.87 6.22
C TYR A 39 -12.48 -2.11 5.51
N SER A 40 -12.89 -2.38 4.27
CA SER A 40 -12.36 -3.49 3.47
C SER A 40 -10.85 -3.36 3.23
N GLN A 41 -10.31 -2.13 3.30
CA GLN A 41 -8.88 -1.84 3.14
C GLN A 41 -8.07 -2.17 4.40
N ARG A 42 -8.67 -2.52 5.54
CA ARG A 42 -7.96 -2.77 6.81
C ARG A 42 -6.82 -3.80 6.71
N MET A 43 -6.94 -4.76 5.79
CA MET A 43 -5.93 -5.80 5.56
C MET A 43 -4.66 -5.27 4.91
N GLN A 44 -4.70 -4.08 4.30
CA GLN A 44 -3.52 -3.45 3.72
C GLN A 44 -2.45 -3.17 4.77
N THR A 45 -2.81 -2.89 6.03
CA THR A 45 -1.84 -2.70 7.12
C THR A 45 -1.02 -3.96 7.39
N GLU A 46 -1.68 -5.12 7.52
CA GLU A 46 -1.00 -6.41 7.72
C GLU A 46 -0.18 -6.81 6.49
N GLN A 47 -0.69 -6.54 5.29
CA GLN A 47 0.05 -6.77 4.04
C GLN A 47 1.30 -5.89 3.96
N ALA A 48 1.20 -4.60 4.32
CA ALA A 48 2.34 -3.70 4.37
C ALA A 48 3.41 -4.22 5.32
N PHE A 49 3.07 -4.58 6.56
CA PHE A 49 4.04 -5.17 7.50
C PHE A 49 4.67 -6.46 6.98
N ARG A 50 3.92 -7.31 6.29
CA ARG A 50 4.45 -8.53 5.67
C ARG A 50 5.44 -8.20 4.56
N ASP A 51 5.11 -7.22 3.73
CA ASP A 51 5.96 -6.78 2.63
C ASP A 51 7.23 -6.13 3.17
N THR A 52 7.17 -5.22 4.14
CA THR A 52 8.35 -4.62 4.79
C THR A 52 9.33 -5.68 5.30
N LYS A 53 8.80 -6.76 5.90
CA LYS A 53 9.60 -7.89 6.41
C LYS A 53 10.24 -8.72 5.31
N ASN A 54 9.63 -8.82 4.13
CA ASN A 54 10.08 -9.70 3.07
C ASN A 54 11.44 -9.28 2.49
N ALA A 55 12.42 -10.19 2.52
CA ALA A 55 13.77 -9.94 2.00
C ALA A 55 13.85 -9.80 0.47
N ARG A 56 13.01 -10.52 -0.27
CA ARG A 56 13.08 -10.57 -1.73
C ARG A 56 12.33 -9.43 -2.38
N PHE A 57 11.12 -9.13 -1.90
CA PHE A 57 10.22 -8.18 -2.54
C PHE A 57 10.06 -6.87 -1.77
N GLY A 58 10.38 -6.86 -0.48
CA GLY A 58 10.23 -5.70 0.40
C GLY A 58 11.55 -5.03 0.79
N LEU A 59 11.65 -4.63 2.06
CA LEU A 59 12.83 -3.98 2.64
C LEU A 59 13.69 -4.92 3.50
N GLY A 60 13.33 -6.20 3.59
CA GLY A 60 14.14 -7.22 4.26
C GLY A 60 14.32 -7.03 5.76
N LEU A 61 13.33 -6.46 6.44
CA LEU A 61 13.40 -6.27 7.90
C LEU A 61 13.62 -7.60 8.66
N SER A 62 13.20 -8.74 8.09
CA SER A 62 13.48 -10.08 8.65
C SER A 62 14.98 -10.38 8.76
N ASN A 63 15.80 -9.81 7.89
CA ASN A 63 17.23 -10.07 7.84
C ASN A 63 18.01 -9.21 8.84
N SER A 64 17.34 -8.29 9.54
CA SER A 64 17.98 -7.43 10.54
C SER A 64 18.51 -8.19 11.77
N ALA A 65 18.01 -9.41 12.01
CA ALA A 65 18.31 -10.27 13.16
C ALA A 65 18.22 -9.55 14.54
N SER A 66 17.40 -8.49 14.63
CA SER A 66 17.28 -7.70 15.85
C SER A 66 16.60 -8.48 16.97
N ARG A 67 17.15 -8.42 18.18
CA ARG A 67 16.57 -9.07 19.38
C ARG A 67 16.10 -8.08 20.45
N THR A 68 16.39 -6.79 20.27
CA THR A 68 15.97 -5.73 21.20
C THR A 68 14.86 -4.88 20.57
N PRO A 69 13.84 -4.50 21.36
CA PRO A 69 12.73 -3.69 20.86
C PRO A 69 13.17 -2.29 20.43
N GLU A 70 14.18 -1.71 21.07
CA GLU A 70 14.69 -0.36 20.76
C GLU A 70 15.31 -0.33 19.36
N ARG A 71 16.18 -1.30 19.05
CA ARG A 71 16.79 -1.41 17.71
C ARG A 71 15.74 -1.73 16.65
N LEU A 72 14.76 -2.59 16.97
CA LEU A 72 13.67 -2.91 16.04
C LEU A 72 12.82 -1.66 15.75
N ALA A 73 12.55 -0.82 16.74
CA ALA A 73 11.82 0.43 16.57
C ALA A 73 12.55 1.40 15.62
N VAL A 74 13.87 1.56 15.80
CA VAL A 74 14.69 2.38 14.88
C VAL A 74 14.67 1.84 13.46
N LEU A 75 14.83 0.52 13.28
CA LEU A 75 14.79 -0.10 11.96
C LEU A 75 13.40 -0.01 11.31
N ALA A 76 12.33 -0.15 12.10
CA ALA A 76 10.97 0.03 11.62
C ALA A 76 10.70 1.48 11.19
N LEU A 77 11.24 2.46 11.91
CA LEU A 77 11.19 3.87 11.52
C LEU A 77 11.91 4.10 10.19
N ILE A 78 13.15 3.62 10.06
CA ILE A 78 13.92 3.73 8.80
C ILE A 78 13.16 3.07 7.65
N ALA A 79 12.61 1.87 7.86
CA ALA A 79 11.83 1.17 6.86
C ALA A 79 10.56 1.94 6.47
N SER A 80 9.86 2.54 7.42
CA SER A 80 8.67 3.36 7.17
C SER A 80 9.00 4.61 6.36
N LEU A 81 10.12 5.28 6.66
CA LEU A 81 10.59 6.43 5.90
C LEU A 81 10.99 6.03 4.47
N ALA A 82 11.68 4.90 4.29
CA ALA A 82 12.02 4.38 2.97
C ALA A 82 10.76 4.03 2.16
N GLU A 83 9.78 3.37 2.77
CA GLU A 83 8.48 3.08 2.13
C GLU A 83 7.72 4.35 1.75
N PHE A 84 7.77 5.38 2.59
CA PHE A 84 7.16 6.68 2.29
C PHE A 84 7.79 7.30 1.03
N VAL A 85 9.12 7.32 0.94
CA VAL A 85 9.85 7.83 -0.24
C VAL A 85 9.55 6.98 -1.47
N LEU A 86 9.58 5.65 -1.36
CA LEU A 86 9.27 4.75 -2.48
C LEU A 86 7.83 4.93 -2.98
N ARG A 87 6.87 5.11 -2.06
CA ARG A 87 5.49 5.39 -2.42
C ARG A 87 5.36 6.73 -3.13
N LEU A 88 6.11 7.74 -2.70
CA LEU A 88 6.12 9.05 -3.34
C LEU A 88 6.65 8.97 -4.78
N ILE A 89 7.79 8.31 -4.99
CA ILE A 89 8.37 8.06 -6.33
C ILE A 89 7.39 7.28 -7.20
N GLY A 90 6.84 6.17 -6.69
CA GLY A 90 5.89 5.35 -7.44
C GLY A 90 4.59 6.08 -7.77
N GLN A 91 4.14 6.99 -6.92
CA GLN A 91 2.94 7.79 -7.20
C GLN A 91 3.21 8.86 -8.26
N CYS A 92 4.38 9.50 -8.25
CA CYS A 92 4.80 10.38 -9.36
C CYS A 92 4.81 9.62 -10.68
N ALA A 93 5.38 8.41 -10.70
CA ALA A 93 5.36 7.54 -11.87
C ALA A 93 3.94 7.22 -12.37
N ILE A 94 3.01 6.96 -11.45
CA ILE A 94 1.61 6.69 -11.77
C ILE A 94 0.93 7.91 -12.39
N ASN A 95 1.19 9.09 -11.83
CA ASN A 95 0.65 10.37 -12.29
C ASN A 95 1.14 10.72 -13.69
N ASP A 96 2.38 10.35 -14.03
CA ASP A 96 3.00 10.59 -15.33
C ASP A 96 2.87 9.39 -16.30
N HIS A 97 2.05 8.39 -15.95
CA HIS A 97 1.78 7.19 -16.75
C HIS A 97 2.98 6.26 -17.02
N LEU A 98 4.11 6.44 -16.33
CA LEU A 98 5.32 5.63 -16.47
C LEU A 98 5.14 4.18 -15.98
N GLN A 99 4.10 3.90 -15.19
CA GLN A 99 3.78 2.54 -14.75
C GLN A 99 3.51 1.58 -15.91
N TYR A 100 3.09 2.07 -17.08
CA TYR A 100 2.84 1.22 -18.25
C TYR A 100 4.14 0.75 -18.91
N ASP A 101 5.21 1.55 -18.82
CA ASP A 101 6.53 1.17 -19.32
C ASP A 101 7.22 0.14 -18.41
N LEU A 102 6.78 0.07 -17.14
CA LEU A 102 7.26 -0.92 -16.16
C LEU A 102 6.48 -2.24 -16.23
N GLN A 103 5.27 -2.24 -16.82
CA GLN A 103 4.41 -3.41 -16.88
C GLN A 103 4.79 -4.32 -18.06
N LEU A 104 4.78 -5.64 -17.82
CA LEU A 104 5.03 -6.62 -18.87
C LEU A 104 3.78 -6.91 -19.70
N THR A 105 2.60 -6.58 -19.17
CA THR A 105 1.32 -6.89 -19.79
C THR A 105 0.48 -5.63 -19.98
N ASN A 106 -0.30 -5.58 -21.07
CA ASN A 106 -1.19 -4.44 -21.41
C ASN A 106 -2.53 -4.45 -20.65
N ARG A 107 -2.55 -5.00 -19.43
CA ARG A 107 -3.77 -5.18 -18.66
C ARG A 107 -4.14 -3.87 -17.94
N LYS A 108 -5.34 -3.36 -18.21
CA LYS A 108 -5.82 -2.06 -17.69
C LYS A 108 -6.81 -2.16 -16.53
N ASP A 109 -7.36 -3.34 -16.25
CA ASP A 109 -8.39 -3.51 -15.21
C ASP A 109 -7.81 -3.54 -13.80
N ARG A 110 -6.53 -3.94 -13.64
CA ARG A 110 -5.85 -4.04 -12.35
C ARG A 110 -4.37 -3.71 -12.48
N PRO A 111 -3.81 -2.89 -11.58
CA PRO A 111 -2.38 -2.64 -11.58
C PRO A 111 -1.61 -3.94 -11.29
N GLU A 112 -0.67 -4.28 -12.18
CA GLU A 112 0.21 -5.45 -12.01
C GLU A 112 1.31 -5.19 -10.97
N ILE A 113 1.78 -3.95 -10.89
CA ILE A 113 2.85 -3.52 -10.01
C ILE A 113 2.27 -2.57 -8.95
N SER A 114 2.61 -2.80 -7.69
CA SER A 114 2.21 -1.91 -6.59
C SER A 114 2.94 -0.56 -6.68
N VAL A 115 2.39 0.48 -6.07
CA VAL A 115 3.02 1.82 -6.04
C VAL A 115 4.46 1.74 -5.51
N ILE A 116 4.69 1.01 -4.42
CA ILE A 116 6.02 0.82 -3.83
C ILE A 116 6.91 0.01 -4.77
N GLY A 117 6.38 -1.01 -5.46
CA GLY A 117 7.12 -1.79 -6.45
C GLY A 117 7.60 -0.94 -7.63
N ALA A 118 6.73 -0.06 -8.15
CA ALA A 118 7.10 0.91 -9.19
C ALA A 118 8.18 1.87 -8.68
N GLY A 119 8.03 2.38 -7.45
CA GLY A 119 9.06 3.18 -6.79
C GLY A 119 10.41 2.46 -6.73
N LYS A 120 10.44 1.21 -6.29
CA LYS A 120 11.67 0.40 -6.21
C LYS A 120 12.33 0.19 -7.57
N LEU A 121 11.55 -0.10 -8.61
CA LEU A 121 12.07 -0.26 -9.98
C LEU A 121 12.65 1.03 -10.53
N LEU A 122 12.12 2.18 -10.10
CA LEU A 122 12.55 3.48 -10.58
C LEU A 122 13.76 4.03 -9.82
N VAL A 123 13.99 3.69 -8.55
CA VAL A 123 15.12 4.24 -7.78
C VAL A 123 16.47 4.12 -8.52
N ASP A 124 16.69 3.01 -9.22
CA ASP A 124 17.92 2.75 -9.97
C ASP A 124 17.75 2.94 -11.49
N SER A 125 16.64 3.53 -11.94
CA SER A 125 16.28 3.67 -13.36
C SER A 125 16.58 5.08 -13.87
N PRO A 126 17.03 5.25 -15.13
CA PRO A 126 17.15 6.57 -15.74
C PRO A 126 15.79 7.28 -15.90
N LEU A 127 14.68 6.56 -15.77
CA LEU A 127 13.32 7.11 -15.84
C LEU A 127 12.92 7.87 -14.57
N SER A 128 13.72 7.89 -13.51
CA SER A 128 13.40 8.53 -12.23
C SER A 128 13.70 10.03 -12.16
N ALA A 129 13.73 10.73 -13.29
CA ALA A 129 14.03 12.16 -13.36
C ALA A 129 12.84 13.04 -12.92
N PHE A 130 12.31 12.81 -11.72
CA PHE A 130 11.21 13.60 -11.16
C PHE A 130 11.69 14.95 -10.65
N SER A 131 10.96 16.01 -10.98
CA SER A 131 11.23 17.34 -10.46
C SER A 131 10.68 17.50 -9.04
N ILE A 132 11.16 18.52 -8.31
CA ILE A 132 10.58 18.88 -7.01
C ILE A 132 9.09 19.23 -7.11
N GLU A 133 8.64 19.73 -8.27
CA GLU A 133 7.24 20.08 -8.47
C GLU A 133 6.34 18.86 -8.62
N ASP A 134 6.85 17.77 -9.22
CA ASP A 134 6.13 16.50 -9.29
C ASP A 134 5.86 15.94 -7.91
N PHE A 135 6.87 15.97 -7.04
CA PHE A 135 6.74 15.57 -5.64
C PHE A 135 5.76 16.46 -4.87
N ARG A 136 5.81 17.79 -5.06
CA ARG A 136 4.86 18.71 -4.43
C ARG A 136 3.42 18.49 -4.90
N ARG A 137 3.22 18.30 -6.20
CA ARG A 137 1.91 18.02 -6.80
C ARG A 137 1.32 16.75 -6.18
N THR A 138 2.11 15.68 -6.10
CA THR A 138 1.69 14.42 -5.47
C THR A 138 1.35 14.60 -3.98
N MET A 139 2.20 15.28 -3.21
CA MET A 139 1.92 15.53 -1.79
C MET A 139 0.67 16.39 -1.57
N LYS A 140 0.43 17.40 -2.42
CA LYS A 140 -0.80 18.22 -2.37
C LYS A 140 -2.06 17.39 -2.63
N GLN A 141 -2.00 16.43 -3.56
CA GLN A 141 -3.11 15.52 -3.82
C GLN A 141 -3.42 14.64 -2.60
N TRP A 142 -2.40 14.17 -1.88
CA TRP A 142 -2.58 13.36 -0.67
C TRP A 142 -3.14 14.14 0.52
N ALA A 143 -2.90 15.45 0.58
CA ALA A 143 -3.45 16.32 1.63
C ALA A 143 -4.97 16.54 1.48
N GLY A 144 -5.55 16.20 0.33
CA GLY A 144 -6.99 16.22 0.13
C GLY A 144 -7.72 15.20 1.03
N SER A 145 -8.97 15.49 1.39
CA SER A 145 -9.79 14.49 2.10
C SER A 145 -9.98 13.26 1.23
N HIS A 146 -9.88 12.08 1.83
CA HIS A 146 -10.02 10.82 1.10
C HIS A 146 -11.39 10.79 0.39
N VAL A 147 -11.39 10.46 -0.91
CA VAL A 147 -12.58 10.52 -1.78
C VAL A 147 -13.79 9.79 -1.16
N ALA A 148 -13.55 8.69 -0.44
CA ALA A 148 -14.62 7.93 0.22
C ALA A 148 -15.27 8.61 1.45
N ILE A 149 -14.69 9.69 1.97
CA ILE A 149 -15.19 10.47 3.12
C ILE A 149 -15.84 11.79 2.64
N GLN A 150 -15.58 12.19 1.40
CA GLN A 150 -16.14 13.40 0.77
C GLN A 150 -17.55 13.21 0.20
N VAL A 151 -18.10 11.98 0.26
CA VAL A 151 -19.46 11.63 -0.20
C VAL A 151 -20.47 11.84 0.90
#